data_AF-A0A951D6G5-F1
#
_entry.id   AF-A0A951D6G5-F1
#
_cell.length_a   1.000
_cell.length_b   1.000
_cell.length_c   1.000
_cell.angle_alpha   90.00
_cell.angle_beta   90.00
_cell.angle_gamma   90.00
#
_symmetry.space_group_name_H-M   'P 1'
#
loop_
_entity.id
_entity.type
_entity.pdbx_description
1 polymer ?
#
loop_
_entity_poly.entity_id
_entity_poly.type
_entity_poly.pdbx_seq_one_letter_code
_entity_poly.pdbx_strand_id
1 'polypeptide(L)'
;MSEVIGRHKWAAAIVVLFTLAVVPTASAADKPFSVVISPRTVTGGTTVTMTATLTNKTDDQRLGAANLLPPAQFTITSIVGLSKPPPATAKLSSKCRVDALDGPCVQLRHLALRPGQSVTVTMSVTVPAPAANCQSDTTYTWSVKAKQDDDFAGDSDDLDLDSSGGSRLTTTVRCAVALKFVTQPSNAAVGQPITPPVSIETVNASGNKVNSSAPITIALGNNPGGATLGGTTTEDAVDGVATFSDLTLNKPGVGYTLVASSPGLTAATSNAFNETNTTTTTCPQGQACSTSLSTSVSTFQVTANPGPAGTLSESVDVGTPLMCAGYAARDPNWFGFVESTGNRSKLITYTLDNTRPAGVEFCFGAPYEFETPGDHPAPPGTLPDGTSGFVGLLERCESFSEPPEACVQSIVADGPNTVVTVRIDAGLPGDPWGHG
;
A
#
# COMPACT_ATOMS: atom_id res chain seq x y z
N MET A 1 -21.65 120.98 0.53
CA MET A 1 -22.75 121.75 -0.09
C MET A 1 -23.54 120.75 -0.93
N SER A 2 -24.81 120.50 -0.54
CA SER A 2 -25.91 119.73 -1.15
C SER A 2 -25.62 118.53 -2.06
N GLU A 3 -26.34 117.43 -2.08
CA GLU A 3 -27.51 116.82 -1.42
C GLU A 3 -27.53 115.41 -2.08
N VAL A 4 -28.01 114.32 -1.49
CA VAL A 4 -29.41 113.90 -1.60
C VAL A 4 -29.53 112.66 -0.71
N ILE A 5 -30.54 112.68 0.17
CA ILE A 5 -30.99 111.57 1.00
C ILE A 5 -31.95 110.70 0.19
N GLY A 6 -31.72 109.39 0.16
CA GLY A 6 -32.63 108.41 -0.42
C GLY A 6 -32.70 107.14 0.42
N ARG A 7 -33.68 107.05 1.33
CA ARG A 7 -34.13 105.80 1.97
C ARG A 7 -34.65 104.85 0.89
N HIS A 8 -34.39 103.54 0.96
CA HIS A 8 -35.30 102.45 0.54
C HIS A 8 -34.79 101.10 1.10
N LYS A 9 -35.53 100.51 2.04
CA LYS A 9 -36.40 99.32 1.90
C LYS A 9 -35.65 97.98 1.98
N TRP A 10 -35.96 97.24 3.03
CA TRP A 10 -35.49 95.89 3.31
C TRP A 10 -36.09 94.92 2.27
N ALA A 11 -35.26 94.16 1.58
CA ALA A 11 -35.67 93.02 0.76
C ALA A 11 -35.16 91.74 1.44
N ALA A 12 -36.07 90.91 1.92
CA ALA A 12 -35.77 89.57 2.41
C ALA A 12 -35.40 88.69 1.21
N ALA A 13 -34.14 88.26 1.13
CA ALA A 13 -33.69 87.30 0.14
C ALA A 13 -34.13 85.89 0.57
N ILE A 14 -35.11 85.32 -0.13
CA ILE A 14 -35.46 83.91 -0.04
C ILE A 14 -34.37 83.14 -0.77
N VAL A 15 -33.52 82.45 -0.01
CA VAL A 15 -32.53 81.49 -0.54
C VAL A 15 -33.29 80.21 -0.91
N VAL A 16 -33.57 80.05 -2.21
CA VAL A 16 -34.06 78.77 -2.76
C VAL A 16 -32.85 77.83 -2.87
N LEU A 17 -32.74 76.90 -1.93
CA LEU A 17 -31.73 75.85 -1.93
C LEU A 17 -32.09 74.83 -3.04
N PHE A 18 -31.47 74.95 -4.21
CA PHE A 18 -31.52 73.88 -5.22
C PHE A 18 -30.66 72.71 -4.72
N THR A 19 -31.29 71.71 -4.12
CA THR A 19 -30.65 70.40 -3.95
C THR A 19 -30.46 69.81 -5.35
N LEU A 20 -29.22 69.82 -5.86
CA LEU A 20 -28.84 68.91 -6.94
C LEU A 20 -29.10 67.50 -6.42
N ALA A 21 -30.16 66.86 -6.90
CA ALA A 21 -30.23 65.41 -6.85
C ALA A 21 -29.05 64.91 -7.70
N VAL A 22 -28.03 64.37 -7.04
CA VAL A 22 -27.08 63.49 -7.71
C VAL A 22 -27.93 62.31 -8.16
N VAL A 23 -28.38 62.33 -9.41
CA VAL A 23 -28.89 61.12 -10.05
C VAL A 23 -27.70 60.17 -10.02
N PRO A 24 -27.77 59.02 -9.33
CA PRO A 24 -26.72 58.03 -9.48
C PRO A 24 -26.63 57.78 -10.98
N THR A 25 -25.45 58.02 -11.57
CA THR A 25 -25.15 57.50 -12.90
C THR A 25 -25.51 56.02 -12.82
N ALA A 26 -26.50 55.60 -13.62
CA ALA A 26 -26.86 54.20 -13.72
C ALA A 26 -25.55 53.43 -13.89
N SER A 27 -25.20 52.61 -12.91
CA SER A 27 -24.21 51.55 -13.11
C SER A 27 -24.58 50.88 -14.42
N ALA A 28 -23.61 50.61 -15.30
CA ALA A 28 -23.84 49.68 -16.39
C ALA A 28 -24.62 48.50 -15.80
N ALA A 29 -25.79 48.19 -16.36
CA ALA A 29 -26.66 47.17 -15.80
C ALA A 29 -25.82 45.90 -15.71
N ASP A 30 -25.44 45.48 -14.50
CA ASP A 30 -24.72 44.25 -14.30
C ASP A 30 -25.63 43.17 -14.87
N LYS A 31 -25.13 42.42 -15.86
CA LYS A 31 -25.87 41.30 -16.46
C LYS A 31 -25.31 40.01 -15.89
N PRO A 32 -25.44 39.72 -14.57
CA PRO A 32 -24.68 38.65 -13.96
C PRO A 32 -25.16 37.27 -14.42
N PHE A 33 -24.21 36.37 -14.55
CA PHE A 33 -24.44 34.93 -14.59
C PHE A 33 -23.41 34.23 -13.70
N SER A 34 -23.77 33.07 -13.15
CA SER A 34 -22.86 32.29 -12.32
C SER A 34 -22.61 30.92 -12.94
N VAL A 35 -21.39 30.40 -12.77
CA VAL A 35 -21.04 29.04 -13.22
C VAL A 35 -20.43 28.25 -12.10
N VAL A 36 -20.92 27.03 -11.88
CA VAL A 36 -20.38 26.10 -10.89
C VAL A 36 -19.85 24.85 -11.59
N ILE A 37 -18.54 24.61 -11.46
CA ILE A 37 -17.88 23.38 -11.89
C ILE A 37 -17.89 22.37 -10.74
N SER A 38 -18.25 21.12 -11.05
CA SER A 38 -18.30 20.01 -10.08
C SER A 38 -17.79 18.71 -10.71
N PRO A 39 -17.12 17.82 -9.96
CA PRO A 39 -16.62 18.02 -8.60
C PRO A 39 -15.47 19.04 -8.57
N ARG A 40 -15.27 19.69 -7.42
CA ARG A 40 -14.20 20.69 -7.23
C ARG A 40 -12.82 20.09 -7.01
N THR A 41 -12.78 18.81 -6.69
CA THR A 41 -11.55 18.08 -6.42
C THR A 41 -11.62 16.76 -7.15
N VAL A 42 -10.57 16.45 -7.91
CA VAL A 42 -10.45 15.25 -8.75
C VAL A 42 -9.06 14.65 -8.59
N THR A 43 -8.92 13.35 -8.81
CA THR A 43 -7.61 12.69 -8.82
C THR A 43 -6.95 12.86 -10.18
N GLY A 44 -5.67 13.27 -10.21
CA GLY A 44 -4.93 13.42 -11.47
C GLY A 44 -4.77 12.10 -12.22
N GLY A 45 -4.67 12.18 -13.55
CA GLY A 45 -4.44 11.01 -14.41
C GLY A 45 -5.67 10.12 -14.64
N THR A 46 -6.86 10.59 -14.28
CA THR A 46 -8.12 9.85 -14.43
C THR A 46 -9.07 10.56 -15.40
N THR A 47 -10.02 9.81 -15.95
CA THR A 47 -11.18 10.38 -16.66
C THR A 47 -12.36 10.44 -15.69
N VAL A 48 -12.91 11.64 -15.50
CA VAL A 48 -13.95 11.92 -14.51
C VAL A 48 -15.16 12.56 -15.18
N THR A 49 -16.36 12.17 -14.77
CA THR A 49 -17.59 12.88 -15.13
C THR A 49 -17.66 14.20 -14.37
N MET A 50 -17.60 15.31 -15.10
CA MET A 50 -17.73 16.66 -14.55
C MET A 50 -19.01 17.32 -15.02
N THR A 51 -19.51 18.28 -14.26
CA THR A 51 -20.63 19.14 -14.64
C THR A 51 -20.24 20.61 -14.58
N ALA A 52 -20.84 21.39 -15.49
CA ALA A 52 -20.84 22.84 -15.42
C ALA A 52 -22.28 23.33 -15.39
N THR A 53 -22.68 23.95 -14.29
CA THR A 53 -24.02 24.52 -14.11
C THR A 53 -23.96 26.03 -14.28
N LEU A 54 -24.56 26.53 -15.36
CA LEU A 54 -24.71 27.96 -15.63
C LEU A 54 -26.06 28.42 -15.10
N THR A 55 -26.11 29.56 -14.41
CA THR A 55 -27.35 30.17 -13.90
C THR A 55 -27.42 31.61 -14.37
N ASN A 56 -28.53 31.97 -15.01
CA ASN A 56 -28.82 33.35 -15.36
C ASN A 56 -29.22 34.10 -14.07
N LYS A 57 -28.41 35.08 -13.66
CA LYS A 57 -28.63 35.89 -12.44
C LYS A 57 -29.14 37.30 -12.76
N THR A 58 -29.35 37.61 -14.04
CA THR A 58 -29.95 38.88 -14.46
C THR A 58 -31.41 38.98 -14.02
N ASP A 59 -31.93 40.20 -13.94
CA ASP A 59 -33.32 40.46 -13.56
C ASP A 59 -34.28 40.46 -14.76
N ASP A 60 -33.79 40.81 -15.95
CA ASP A 60 -34.61 41.05 -17.14
C ASP A 60 -34.03 40.48 -18.45
N GLN A 61 -32.77 40.03 -18.45
CA GLN A 61 -32.10 39.53 -19.64
C GLN A 61 -32.19 38.01 -19.77
N ARG A 62 -31.99 37.51 -20.99
CA ARG A 62 -31.82 36.07 -21.24
C ARG A 62 -30.35 35.73 -21.35
N LEU A 63 -30.02 34.48 -21.03
CA LEU A 63 -28.74 33.86 -21.38
C LEU A 63 -29.02 32.87 -22.52
N GLY A 64 -28.58 33.22 -23.74
CA GLY A 64 -28.84 32.47 -24.97
C GLY A 64 -27.73 31.49 -25.32
N ALA A 65 -26.47 31.85 -25.08
CA ALA A 65 -25.33 31.01 -25.42
C ALA A 65 -24.18 31.16 -24.43
N ALA A 66 -23.30 30.16 -24.38
CA ALA A 66 -22.04 30.23 -23.66
C ALA A 66 -20.95 29.38 -24.32
N ASN A 67 -19.70 29.81 -24.16
CA ASN A 67 -18.52 28.99 -24.43
C ASN A 67 -17.82 28.68 -23.11
N LEU A 68 -17.54 27.40 -22.87
CA LEU A 68 -16.80 26.92 -21.70
C LEU A 68 -15.49 26.30 -22.14
N LEU A 69 -14.37 26.92 -21.76
CA LEU A 69 -13.02 26.44 -22.01
C LEU A 69 -12.49 25.72 -20.76
N PRO A 70 -12.04 24.44 -20.89
CA PRO A 70 -11.29 23.79 -19.83
C PRO A 70 -9.91 24.43 -19.68
N PRO A 71 -9.24 24.25 -18.52
CA PRO A 71 -7.81 24.52 -18.40
C PRO A 71 -7.03 23.77 -19.49
N ALA A 72 -5.92 24.34 -19.98
CA ALA A 72 -5.17 23.79 -21.13
C ALA A 72 -4.69 22.34 -20.96
N GLN A 73 -4.53 21.88 -19.71
CA GLN A 73 -4.09 20.54 -19.34
C GLN A 73 -5.23 19.52 -19.27
N PHE A 74 -6.48 19.98 -19.29
CA PHE A 74 -7.68 19.15 -19.22
C PHE A 74 -8.20 18.89 -20.64
N THR A 75 -8.66 17.67 -20.89
CA THR A 75 -9.25 17.30 -22.18
C THR A 75 -10.68 16.83 -21.98
N ILE A 76 -11.65 17.54 -22.56
CA ILE A 76 -13.04 17.09 -22.57
C ILE A 76 -13.20 16.09 -23.71
N THR A 77 -13.45 14.82 -23.37
CA THR A 77 -13.49 13.72 -24.34
C THR A 77 -14.86 13.53 -24.96
N SER A 78 -15.94 13.80 -24.21
CA SER A 78 -17.31 13.72 -24.73
C SER A 78 -18.28 14.59 -23.92
N ILE A 79 -19.38 14.99 -24.58
CA ILE A 79 -20.57 15.49 -23.88
C ILE A 79 -21.43 14.29 -23.50
N VAL A 80 -21.69 14.13 -22.21
CA VAL A 80 -22.53 13.06 -21.67
C VAL A 80 -24.00 13.45 -21.70
N GLY A 81 -24.32 14.72 -21.45
CA GLY A 81 -25.69 15.20 -21.50
C GLY A 81 -25.85 16.69 -21.25
N LEU A 82 -27.06 17.20 -21.51
CA LEU A 82 -27.48 18.56 -21.22
C LEU A 82 -28.82 18.50 -20.50
N SER A 83 -28.95 19.21 -19.37
CA SER A 83 -30.18 19.18 -18.57
C SER A 83 -31.36 19.89 -19.22
N LYS A 84 -31.11 20.71 -20.24
CA LYS A 84 -32.15 21.43 -21.00
C LYS A 84 -32.44 20.71 -22.33
N PRO A 85 -33.71 20.41 -22.64
CA PRO A 85 -34.07 19.75 -23.89
C PRO A 85 -33.87 20.67 -25.12
N PRO A 86 -33.92 20.10 -26.34
CA PRO A 86 -33.92 20.87 -27.59
C PRO A 86 -34.95 22.01 -27.58
N PRO A 87 -34.64 23.17 -28.20
CA PRO A 87 -33.56 23.40 -29.16
C PRO A 87 -32.17 23.65 -28.55
N ALA A 88 -32.04 23.66 -27.21
CA ALA A 88 -30.75 23.83 -26.56
C ALA A 88 -29.75 22.73 -26.97
N THR A 89 -28.52 23.12 -27.26
CA THR A 89 -27.46 22.16 -27.64
C THR A 89 -26.17 22.39 -26.86
N ALA A 90 -25.41 21.30 -26.69
CA ALA A 90 -24.05 21.30 -26.19
C ALA A 90 -23.18 20.53 -27.17
N LYS A 91 -22.14 21.17 -27.72
CA LYS A 91 -21.24 20.57 -28.70
C LYS A 91 -19.79 20.82 -28.34
N LEU A 92 -18.95 19.80 -28.54
CA LEU A 92 -17.50 19.98 -28.51
C LEU A 92 -17.06 20.66 -29.81
N SER A 93 -16.23 21.68 -29.66
CA SER A 93 -15.57 22.36 -30.77
C SER A 93 -14.06 22.36 -30.54
N SER A 94 -13.29 22.18 -31.61
CA SER A 94 -11.82 22.28 -31.58
C SER A 94 -11.33 23.70 -31.39
N LYS A 95 -12.19 24.71 -31.65
CA LYS A 95 -11.86 26.12 -31.46
C LYS A 95 -13.09 26.92 -31.03
N CYS A 96 -12.94 27.62 -29.91
CA CYS A 96 -13.85 28.67 -29.46
C CYS A 96 -13.05 29.79 -28.81
N ARG A 97 -13.70 30.95 -28.69
CA ARG A 97 -13.15 32.11 -28.00
C ARG A 97 -13.91 32.39 -26.70
N VAL A 98 -13.15 32.60 -25.62
CA VAL A 98 -13.61 33.17 -24.35
C VAL A 98 -12.65 34.31 -24.04
N ASP A 99 -13.13 35.55 -24.20
CA ASP A 99 -12.31 36.75 -24.13
C ASP A 99 -11.03 36.66 -24.97
N ALA A 100 -9.84 36.78 -24.36
CA ALA A 100 -8.56 36.69 -25.04
C ALA A 100 -8.04 35.24 -25.22
N LEU A 101 -8.79 34.23 -24.80
CA LEU A 101 -8.40 32.83 -24.85
C LEU A 101 -9.07 32.12 -26.03
N ASP A 102 -8.27 31.41 -26.82
CA ASP A 102 -8.70 30.51 -27.89
C ASP A 102 -8.32 29.07 -27.55
N GLY A 103 -9.22 28.11 -27.80
CA GLY A 103 -8.92 26.69 -27.62
C GLY A 103 -10.12 25.77 -27.79
N PRO A 104 -9.93 24.45 -27.61
CA PRO A 104 -11.03 23.49 -27.56
C PRO A 104 -12.02 23.85 -26.45
N CYS A 105 -13.32 23.74 -26.72
CA CYS A 105 -14.33 24.17 -25.77
C CYS A 105 -15.64 23.41 -25.92
N VAL A 106 -16.55 23.62 -24.95
CA VAL A 106 -17.97 23.32 -25.11
C VAL A 106 -18.73 24.57 -25.52
N GLN A 107 -19.40 24.47 -26.67
CA GLN A 107 -20.35 25.46 -27.15
C GLN A 107 -21.75 25.08 -26.69
N LEU A 108 -22.34 25.95 -25.88
CA LEU A 108 -23.75 25.89 -25.49
C LEU A 108 -24.53 26.91 -26.33
N ARG A 109 -25.59 26.47 -27.01
CA ARG A 109 -26.38 27.30 -27.94
C ARG A 109 -27.88 27.13 -27.73
N HIS A 110 -28.64 28.13 -28.13
CA HIS A 110 -30.11 28.18 -28.02
C HIS A 110 -30.62 27.84 -26.62
N LEU A 111 -29.93 28.34 -25.59
CA LEU A 111 -30.23 28.04 -24.20
C LEU A 111 -31.50 28.76 -23.74
N ALA A 112 -31.78 29.98 -24.22
CA ALA A 112 -32.94 30.78 -23.85
C ALA A 112 -33.29 30.76 -22.35
N LEU A 113 -32.29 30.89 -21.46
CA LEU A 113 -32.50 30.85 -20.00
C LEU A 113 -33.08 32.18 -19.54
N ARG A 114 -34.25 32.13 -18.91
CA ARG A 114 -34.85 33.30 -18.24
C ARG A 114 -34.12 33.63 -16.93
N PRO A 115 -34.30 34.84 -16.39
CA PRO A 115 -33.87 35.20 -15.04
C PRO A 115 -34.13 34.07 -14.02
N GLY A 116 -33.09 33.69 -13.27
CA GLY A 116 -33.14 32.64 -12.25
C GLY A 116 -33.07 31.19 -12.76
N GLN A 117 -33.11 30.94 -14.08
CA GLN A 117 -33.00 29.58 -14.62
C GLN A 117 -31.55 29.10 -14.72
N SER A 118 -31.37 27.79 -14.63
CA SER A 118 -30.08 27.12 -14.77
C SER A 118 -30.09 26.07 -15.88
N VAL A 119 -28.92 25.81 -16.45
CA VAL A 119 -28.63 24.65 -17.30
C VAL A 119 -27.36 23.97 -16.82
N THR A 120 -27.34 22.65 -16.87
CA THR A 120 -26.17 21.83 -16.54
C THR A 120 -25.75 21.05 -17.77
N VAL A 121 -24.49 21.20 -18.17
CA VAL A 121 -23.84 20.29 -19.11
C VAL A 121 -23.02 19.26 -18.32
N THR A 122 -23.17 17.99 -18.67
CA THR A 122 -22.39 16.87 -18.11
C THR A 122 -21.40 16.41 -19.16
N MET A 123 -20.15 16.22 -18.75
CA MET A 123 -18.99 16.05 -19.63
C MET A 123 -18.11 14.92 -19.08
N SER A 124 -17.50 14.15 -19.97
CA SER A 124 -16.41 13.24 -19.62
C SER A 124 -15.09 13.99 -19.82
N VAL A 125 -14.28 14.11 -18.77
CA VAL A 125 -13.08 14.96 -18.77
C VAL A 125 -11.87 14.16 -18.31
N THR A 126 -10.85 14.09 -19.15
CA THR A 126 -9.53 13.56 -18.78
C THR A 126 -8.74 14.66 -18.08
N VAL A 127 -8.37 14.37 -16.82
CA VAL A 127 -7.63 15.26 -15.93
C VAL A 127 -6.13 15.01 -16.13
N PRO A 128 -5.27 16.05 -16.12
CA PRO A 128 -3.82 15.85 -16.25
C PRO A 128 -3.30 14.89 -15.18
N ALA A 129 -2.31 14.07 -15.57
CA ALA A 129 -1.54 13.33 -14.58
C ALA A 129 -0.90 14.33 -13.60
N PRO A 130 -0.76 13.98 -12.30
CA PRO A 130 0.02 14.80 -11.38
C PRO A 130 1.43 14.98 -11.95
N ALA A 131 2.09 16.10 -11.62
CA ALA A 131 3.50 16.29 -11.97
C ALA A 131 4.32 15.06 -11.54
N ALA A 132 5.38 14.72 -12.28
CA ALA A 132 6.18 13.53 -12.04
C ALA A 132 6.73 13.43 -10.59
N ASN A 133 6.91 14.56 -9.93
CA ASN A 133 7.36 14.67 -8.55
C ASN A 133 6.23 14.80 -7.51
N CYS A 134 4.97 14.89 -7.94
CA CYS A 134 3.75 14.91 -7.13
C CYS A 134 3.96 15.50 -5.72
N GLN A 135 4.30 16.78 -5.63
CA GLN A 135 4.66 17.42 -4.35
C GLN A 135 3.47 18.11 -3.66
N SER A 136 2.47 18.55 -4.42
CA SER A 136 1.29 19.22 -3.88
C SER A 136 0.10 19.16 -4.84
N ASP A 137 -1.11 19.32 -4.29
CA ASP A 137 -2.31 19.55 -5.08
C ASP A 137 -2.15 20.80 -5.97
N THR A 138 -2.74 20.77 -7.15
CA THR A 138 -2.68 21.89 -8.11
C THR A 138 -4.08 22.36 -8.47
N THR A 139 -4.35 23.66 -8.36
CA THR A 139 -5.65 24.24 -8.71
C THR A 139 -5.60 24.81 -10.13
N TYR A 140 -6.59 24.42 -10.95
CA TYR A 140 -6.77 24.89 -12.31
C TYR A 140 -8.08 25.68 -12.44
N THR A 141 -8.08 26.66 -13.33
CA THR A 141 -9.22 27.58 -13.51
C THR A 141 -9.84 27.39 -14.88
N TRP A 142 -11.14 27.16 -14.90
CA TRP A 142 -11.98 27.11 -16.11
C TRP A 142 -12.31 28.53 -16.57
N SER A 143 -12.45 28.71 -17.88
CA SER A 143 -12.81 30.00 -18.47
C SER A 143 -14.18 29.89 -19.13
N VAL A 144 -15.04 30.88 -18.92
CA VAL A 144 -16.39 30.89 -19.48
C VAL A 144 -16.79 32.28 -19.92
N LYS A 145 -17.51 32.35 -21.04
CA LYS A 145 -18.17 33.56 -21.51
C LYS A 145 -19.59 33.23 -21.92
N ALA A 146 -20.54 34.08 -21.53
CA ALA A 146 -21.95 33.93 -21.85
C ALA A 146 -22.49 35.17 -22.55
N LYS A 147 -23.48 34.97 -23.41
CA LYS A 147 -24.14 36.01 -24.20
C LYS A 147 -25.65 35.88 -24.17
N GLN A 148 -26.33 37.00 -24.40
CA GLN A 148 -27.78 37.00 -24.57
C GLN A 148 -28.21 36.33 -25.87
N ASP A 149 -27.42 36.49 -26.92
CA ASP A 149 -27.63 35.88 -28.23
C ASP A 149 -27.60 34.34 -28.15
N ASP A 150 -28.46 33.69 -28.92
CA ASP A 150 -28.62 32.23 -28.90
C ASP A 150 -27.51 31.49 -29.69
N ASP A 151 -26.84 32.17 -30.63
CA ASP A 151 -25.79 31.60 -31.48
C ASP A 151 -24.36 32.04 -31.10
N PHE A 152 -24.24 32.89 -30.08
CA PHE A 152 -23.00 33.52 -29.63
C PHE A 152 -22.44 34.59 -30.61
N ALA A 153 -23.30 35.14 -31.46
CA ALA A 153 -22.95 36.18 -32.43
C ALA A 153 -22.78 37.57 -31.78
N GLY A 154 -22.26 38.54 -32.55
CA GLY A 154 -22.10 39.95 -32.14
C GLY A 154 -21.02 40.21 -31.07
N ASP A 155 -20.75 41.48 -30.78
CA ASP A 155 -19.70 41.90 -29.82
C ASP A 155 -20.22 42.70 -28.59
N SER A 156 -21.53 42.99 -28.51
CA SER A 156 -22.11 43.91 -27.51
C SER A 156 -23.00 43.27 -26.43
N ASP A 157 -23.29 41.97 -26.55
CA ASP A 157 -24.39 41.31 -25.80
C ASP A 157 -23.88 40.33 -24.74
N ASP A 158 -22.70 40.63 -24.18
CA ASP A 158 -22.05 39.83 -23.15
C ASP A 158 -22.79 39.92 -21.80
N LEU A 159 -22.79 38.81 -21.07
CA LEU A 159 -23.15 38.76 -19.65
C LEU A 159 -21.87 38.76 -18.79
N ASP A 160 -21.99 39.27 -17.57
CA ASP A 160 -20.89 39.40 -16.63
C ASP A 160 -20.82 38.20 -15.69
N LEU A 161 -19.65 37.59 -15.55
CA LEU A 161 -19.48 36.49 -14.62
C LEU A 161 -19.52 37.01 -13.17
N ASP A 162 -20.42 36.45 -12.36
CA ASP A 162 -20.55 36.80 -10.95
C ASP A 162 -19.29 36.41 -10.16
N SER A 163 -18.50 37.43 -9.83
CA SER A 163 -17.27 37.35 -9.02
C SER A 163 -17.54 37.49 -7.52
N SER A 164 -18.76 37.83 -7.10
CA SER A 164 -19.14 38.09 -5.70
C SER A 164 -19.38 36.82 -4.87
N GLY A 165 -19.34 35.64 -5.50
CA GLY A 165 -19.32 34.35 -4.80
C GLY A 165 -20.27 33.28 -5.34
N GLY A 166 -21.11 33.58 -6.34
CA GLY A 166 -21.95 32.58 -7.00
C GLY A 166 -21.19 31.65 -7.94
N SER A 167 -20.07 32.11 -8.51
CA SER A 167 -19.24 31.32 -9.43
C SER A 167 -18.16 30.49 -8.72
N ARG A 168 -17.90 29.31 -9.27
CA ARG A 168 -16.92 28.30 -8.82
C ARG A 168 -16.27 27.66 -10.03
N LEU A 169 -15.21 28.30 -10.51
CA LEU A 169 -14.52 27.93 -11.75
C LEU A 169 -13.23 27.15 -11.51
N THR A 170 -12.91 26.78 -10.28
CA THR A 170 -11.64 26.10 -9.96
C THR A 170 -11.85 24.61 -9.74
N THR A 171 -10.97 23.81 -10.31
CA THR A 171 -10.83 22.38 -10.04
C THR A 171 -9.45 22.13 -9.46
N THR A 172 -9.40 21.53 -8.27
CA THR A 172 -8.15 21.08 -7.64
C THR A 172 -7.86 19.64 -8.03
N VAL A 173 -6.73 19.42 -8.67
CA VAL A 173 -6.22 18.09 -8.99
C VAL A 173 -5.38 17.61 -7.83
N ARG A 174 -5.83 16.53 -7.20
CA ARG A 174 -5.10 15.90 -6.10
C ARG A 174 -3.88 15.19 -6.60
N CYS A 175 -2.77 15.44 -5.91
CA CYS A 175 -1.60 14.60 -5.99
C CYS A 175 -1.88 13.32 -5.20
N ALA A 176 -2.48 12.33 -5.86
CA ALA A 176 -2.68 11.01 -5.25
C ALA A 176 -1.40 10.19 -5.40
N VAL A 177 -0.80 9.86 -4.26
CA VAL A 177 0.33 8.94 -4.16
C VAL A 177 -0.16 7.66 -3.49
N ALA A 178 0.27 6.53 -4.04
CA ALA A 178 -0.05 5.19 -3.55
C ALA A 178 1.23 4.45 -3.20
N LEU A 179 1.11 3.43 -2.37
CA LEU A 179 2.17 2.47 -2.11
C LEU A 179 2.08 1.31 -3.11
N LYS A 180 3.22 0.69 -3.40
CA LYS A 180 3.30 -0.50 -4.23
C LYS A 180 4.45 -1.38 -3.79
N PHE A 181 4.21 -2.68 -3.64
CA PHE A 181 5.26 -3.66 -3.40
C PHE A 181 6.12 -3.82 -4.66
N VAL A 182 7.43 -3.57 -4.53
CA VAL A 182 8.45 -3.80 -5.57
C VAL A 182 8.98 -5.22 -5.43
N THR A 183 9.51 -5.54 -4.24
CA THR A 183 9.81 -6.92 -3.84
C THR A 183 8.68 -7.43 -2.97
N GLN A 184 7.99 -8.46 -3.43
CA GLN A 184 6.93 -9.14 -2.69
C GLN A 184 7.54 -10.01 -1.57
N PRO A 185 6.81 -10.24 -0.45
CA PRO A 185 7.18 -11.28 0.49
C PRO A 185 7.16 -12.65 -0.18
N SER A 186 8.10 -13.51 0.22
CA SER A 186 8.20 -14.91 -0.18
C SER A 186 7.79 -15.81 0.98
N ASN A 187 7.68 -17.12 0.73
CA ASN A 187 7.48 -18.07 1.81
C ASN A 187 8.71 -18.07 2.73
N ALA A 188 8.49 -18.15 4.03
CA ALA A 188 9.53 -18.26 5.03
C ALA A 188 9.23 -19.42 6.00
N ALA A 189 10.24 -19.76 6.79
CA ALA A 189 10.07 -20.63 7.94
C ALA A 189 9.75 -19.77 9.16
N VAL A 190 9.00 -20.33 10.11
CA VAL A 190 8.59 -19.62 11.32
C VAL A 190 9.80 -19.06 12.08
N GLY A 191 9.73 -17.77 12.40
CA GLY A 191 10.78 -17.04 13.09
C GLY A 191 11.93 -16.57 12.19
N GLN A 192 11.98 -17.00 10.92
CA GLN A 192 13.01 -16.57 9.98
C GLN A 192 12.63 -15.30 9.23
N PRO A 193 13.64 -14.47 8.85
CA PRO A 193 13.41 -13.33 7.98
C PRO A 193 12.82 -13.73 6.63
N ILE A 194 11.79 -13.00 6.21
CA ILE A 194 11.24 -13.10 4.85
C ILE A 194 12.33 -12.64 3.88
N THR A 195 12.80 -13.58 3.05
CA THR A 195 13.95 -13.36 2.15
C THR A 195 13.58 -13.68 0.70
N PRO A 196 13.79 -12.78 -0.28
CA PRO A 196 14.51 -11.50 -0.20
C PRO A 196 13.75 -10.40 0.58
N PRO A 197 14.46 -9.34 1.02
CA PRO A 197 13.84 -8.20 1.71
C PRO A 197 12.65 -7.62 0.95
N VAL A 198 11.57 -7.35 1.69
CA VAL A 198 10.36 -6.74 1.14
C VAL A 198 10.64 -5.26 0.90
N SER A 199 10.29 -4.76 -0.29
CA SER A 199 10.49 -3.33 -0.60
C SER A 199 9.23 -2.71 -1.17
N ILE A 200 8.96 -1.46 -0.76
CA ILE A 200 7.75 -0.72 -1.10
C ILE A 200 8.16 0.61 -1.69
N GLU A 201 7.57 0.96 -2.83
CA GLU A 201 7.75 2.25 -3.49
C GLU A 201 6.51 3.13 -3.39
N THR A 202 6.72 4.45 -3.35
CA THR A 202 5.67 5.45 -3.54
C THR A 202 5.49 5.75 -5.02
N VAL A 203 4.27 5.61 -5.54
CA VAL A 203 3.93 5.84 -6.95
C VAL A 203 2.81 6.86 -7.11
N ASN A 204 2.81 7.58 -8.22
CA ASN A 204 1.68 8.42 -8.62
C ASN A 204 0.56 7.59 -9.28
N ALA A 205 -0.55 8.25 -9.62
CA ALA A 205 -1.69 7.63 -10.31
C ALA A 205 -1.36 6.96 -11.66
N SER A 206 -0.24 7.30 -12.29
CA SER A 206 0.24 6.67 -13.52
C SER A 206 1.20 5.49 -13.28
N GLY A 207 1.46 5.14 -12.02
CA GLY A 207 2.38 4.07 -11.63
C GLY A 207 3.87 4.45 -11.65
N ASN A 208 4.19 5.72 -11.88
CA ASN A 208 5.57 6.19 -11.86
C ASN A 208 6.03 6.47 -10.42
N LYS A 209 7.27 6.10 -10.09
CA LYS A 209 7.87 6.36 -8.79
C LYS A 209 7.92 7.87 -8.50
N VAL A 210 7.52 8.23 -7.29
CA VAL A 210 7.58 9.58 -6.73
C VAL A 210 8.64 9.61 -5.65
N ASN A 211 9.48 10.66 -5.62
CA ASN A 211 10.40 10.84 -4.51
C ASN A 211 9.62 11.18 -3.23
N SER A 212 9.85 10.44 -2.15
CA SER A 212 9.18 10.61 -0.87
C SER A 212 10.12 10.20 0.26
N SER A 213 9.95 10.86 1.40
CA SER A 213 10.55 10.49 2.69
C SER A 213 9.49 10.12 3.73
N ALA A 214 8.29 9.73 3.27
CA ALA A 214 7.21 9.38 4.17
C ALA A 214 7.53 8.08 4.92
N PRO A 215 7.14 7.98 6.22
CA PRO A 215 7.24 6.73 6.94
C PRO A 215 6.25 5.73 6.36
N ILE A 216 6.73 4.53 6.04
CA ILE A 216 5.91 3.41 5.56
C ILE A 216 5.87 2.37 6.67
N THR A 217 4.66 1.96 7.06
CA THR A 217 4.43 0.94 8.07
C THR A 217 3.86 -0.33 7.43
N ILE A 218 4.43 -1.47 7.78
CA ILE A 218 3.96 -2.82 7.43
C ILE A 218 3.17 -3.41 8.59
N ALA A 219 2.01 -3.96 8.27
CA ALA A 219 1.19 -4.75 9.18
C ALA A 219 0.76 -6.07 8.52
N LEU A 220 0.32 -7.03 9.34
CA LEU A 220 -0.35 -8.23 8.83
C LEU A 220 -1.73 -7.87 8.28
N GLY A 221 -2.00 -8.32 7.05
CA GLY A 221 -3.32 -8.32 6.43
C GLY A 221 -4.06 -9.59 6.82
N ASN A 222 -4.08 -10.58 5.90
CA ASN A 222 -4.58 -11.90 6.24
C ASN A 222 -3.61 -12.59 7.20
N ASN A 223 -4.13 -13.06 8.34
CA ASN A 223 -3.36 -13.65 9.42
C ASN A 223 -3.97 -14.99 9.88
N PRO A 224 -3.94 -16.03 9.03
CA PRO A 224 -4.65 -17.28 9.27
C PRO A 224 -4.16 -18.04 10.50
N GLY A 225 -2.86 -17.95 10.85
CA GLY A 225 -2.30 -18.61 12.04
C GLY A 225 -2.36 -17.77 13.31
N GLY A 226 -2.86 -16.52 13.25
CA GLY A 226 -2.80 -15.60 14.38
C GLY A 226 -1.37 -15.30 14.82
N ALA A 227 -0.46 -15.16 13.85
CA ALA A 227 0.93 -14.80 14.03
C ALA A 227 1.08 -13.35 14.49
N THR A 228 2.26 -13.04 15.02
CA THR A 228 2.77 -11.69 15.29
C THR A 228 3.87 -11.39 14.28
N LEU A 229 3.85 -10.17 13.72
CA LEU A 229 4.90 -9.66 12.85
C LEU A 229 6.06 -9.14 13.70
N GLY A 230 7.23 -9.73 13.52
CA GLY A 230 8.50 -9.30 14.13
C GLY A 230 9.34 -8.45 13.17
N GLY A 231 10.49 -8.01 13.66
CA GLY A 231 11.43 -7.16 12.91
C GLY A 231 11.07 -5.67 12.94
N THR A 232 11.67 -4.92 12.02
CA THR A 232 11.43 -3.51 11.83
C THR A 232 10.21 -3.33 10.95
N THR A 233 9.12 -2.78 11.50
CA THR A 233 7.82 -2.69 10.81
C THR A 233 7.50 -1.29 10.31
N THR A 234 8.33 -0.29 10.60
CA THR A 234 8.19 1.06 10.05
C THR A 234 9.56 1.56 9.61
N GLU A 235 9.64 2.01 8.35
CA GLU A 235 10.86 2.53 7.73
C GLU A 235 10.54 3.81 6.95
N ASP A 236 11.44 4.78 7.00
CA ASP A 236 11.33 5.98 6.19
C ASP A 236 11.76 5.68 4.75
N ALA A 237 10.95 6.13 3.78
CA ALA A 237 11.33 6.00 2.38
C ALA A 237 12.60 6.82 2.06
N VAL A 238 13.50 6.26 1.27
CA VAL A 238 14.65 6.96 0.68
C VAL A 238 14.49 6.94 -0.83
N ASP A 239 14.45 8.11 -1.46
CA ASP A 239 14.13 8.26 -2.88
C ASP A 239 12.84 7.55 -3.30
N GLY A 240 11.85 7.58 -2.40
CA GLY A 240 10.54 6.97 -2.57
C GLY A 240 10.48 5.46 -2.36
N VAL A 241 11.51 4.84 -1.78
CA VAL A 241 11.55 3.38 -1.51
C VAL A 241 11.88 3.12 -0.04
N ALA A 242 11.08 2.30 0.63
CA ALA A 242 11.40 1.71 1.94
C ALA A 242 11.67 0.20 1.78
N THR A 243 12.71 -0.30 2.44
CA THR A 243 13.11 -1.72 2.39
C THR A 243 13.09 -2.30 3.80
N PHE A 244 12.44 -3.44 3.96
CA PHE A 244 12.25 -4.15 5.22
C PHE A 244 12.99 -5.50 5.13
N SER A 245 14.12 -5.63 5.84
CA SER A 245 15.05 -6.75 5.69
C SER A 245 14.96 -7.82 6.78
N ASP A 246 14.19 -7.58 7.83
CA ASP A 246 14.17 -8.39 9.06
C ASP A 246 12.74 -8.80 9.49
N LEU A 247 11.75 -8.69 8.60
CA LEU A 247 10.38 -9.08 8.89
C LEU A 247 10.29 -10.60 9.13
N THR A 248 9.66 -11.01 10.23
CA THR A 248 9.45 -12.42 10.59
C THR A 248 8.02 -12.68 11.05
N LEU A 249 7.56 -13.93 10.96
CA LEU A 249 6.31 -14.37 11.58
C LEU A 249 6.54 -15.53 12.54
N ASN A 250 5.87 -15.52 13.68
CA ASN A 250 6.10 -16.49 14.75
C ASN A 250 5.16 -17.71 14.75
N LYS A 251 4.34 -17.89 13.69
CA LYS A 251 3.43 -19.05 13.58
C LYS A 251 3.26 -19.50 12.13
N PRO A 252 3.11 -20.80 11.89
CA PRO A 252 2.85 -21.31 10.56
C PRO A 252 1.48 -20.88 10.05
N GLY A 253 1.30 -20.89 8.74
CA GLY A 253 0.03 -20.58 8.12
C GLY A 253 0.16 -20.37 6.61
N VAL A 254 -0.92 -20.66 5.89
CA VAL A 254 -0.97 -20.57 4.44
C VAL A 254 -1.81 -19.37 4.04
N GLY A 255 -1.22 -18.49 3.23
CA GLY A 255 -1.91 -17.33 2.66
C GLY A 255 -1.85 -16.07 3.52
N TYR A 256 -0.78 -15.86 4.27
CA TYR A 256 -0.51 -14.56 4.90
C TYR A 256 -0.41 -13.46 3.85
N THR A 257 -0.79 -12.24 4.22
CA THR A 257 -0.49 -11.04 3.42
C THR A 257 0.05 -9.93 4.31
N LEU A 258 0.84 -9.04 3.72
CA LEU A 258 1.31 -7.81 4.34
C LEU A 258 0.53 -6.62 3.77
N VAL A 259 0.22 -5.65 4.63
CA VAL A 259 -0.38 -4.37 4.25
C VAL A 259 0.65 -3.27 4.51
N ALA A 260 1.02 -2.54 3.46
CA ALA A 260 1.84 -1.35 3.53
C ALA A 260 0.96 -0.11 3.59
N SER A 261 1.22 0.78 4.56
CA SER A 261 0.44 1.99 4.79
C SER A 261 1.31 3.18 5.15
N SER A 262 0.83 4.38 4.84
CA SER A 262 1.48 5.64 5.22
C SER A 262 0.41 6.76 5.26
N PRO A 263 0.50 7.73 6.19
CA PRO A 263 -0.49 8.80 6.29
C PRO A 263 -0.68 9.56 4.97
N GLY A 264 -1.92 9.64 4.50
CA GLY A 264 -2.28 10.36 3.27
C GLY A 264 -1.97 9.62 1.97
N LEU A 265 -1.37 8.42 2.02
CA LEU A 265 -1.11 7.57 0.86
C LEU A 265 -2.14 6.45 0.76
N THR A 266 -2.45 6.03 -0.48
CA THR A 266 -3.24 4.82 -0.69
C THR A 266 -2.41 3.60 -0.32
N ALA A 267 -2.92 2.78 0.62
CA ALA A 267 -2.26 1.56 1.07
C ALA A 267 -2.18 0.49 -0.04
N ALA A 268 -1.26 -0.46 0.13
CA ALA A 268 -1.12 -1.62 -0.72
C ALA A 268 -1.15 -2.92 0.09
N THR A 269 -1.65 -3.99 -0.51
CA THR A 269 -1.60 -5.34 0.05
C THR A 269 -0.69 -6.20 -0.82
N SER A 270 0.17 -7.01 -0.20
CA SER A 270 1.05 -7.93 -0.89
C SER A 270 0.29 -9.09 -1.52
N ASN A 271 1.00 -9.85 -2.36
CA ASN A 271 0.58 -11.21 -2.69
C ASN A 271 0.58 -12.09 -1.44
N ALA A 272 -0.16 -13.19 -1.51
CA ALA A 272 -0.18 -14.20 -0.46
C ALA A 272 1.15 -14.94 -0.39
N PHE A 273 1.63 -15.21 0.82
CA PHE A 273 2.80 -16.04 1.11
C PHE A 273 2.51 -16.97 2.29
N ASN A 274 3.37 -17.97 2.49
CA ASN A 274 3.19 -19.00 3.50
C ASN A 274 4.34 -18.95 4.51
N GLU A 275 3.98 -19.25 5.76
CA GLU A 275 4.95 -19.63 6.79
C GLU A 275 4.83 -21.13 7.02
N THR A 276 5.91 -21.87 6.77
CA THR A 276 5.91 -23.32 6.90
C THR A 276 6.73 -23.77 8.10
N ASN A 277 6.23 -24.79 8.79
CA ASN A 277 6.95 -25.56 9.81
C ASN A 277 7.59 -26.82 9.21
N THR A 278 7.64 -26.91 7.89
CA THR A 278 8.15 -28.09 7.18
C THR A 278 8.82 -27.66 5.89
N THR A 279 9.97 -28.27 5.58
CA THR A 279 10.69 -28.14 4.33
C THR A 279 10.94 -29.53 3.75
N THR A 280 10.96 -29.65 2.43
CA THR A 280 11.20 -30.93 1.74
C THR A 280 12.12 -30.70 0.55
N THR A 281 13.17 -31.53 0.43
CA THR A 281 14.05 -31.57 -0.73
C THR A 281 14.04 -32.94 -1.39
N THR A 282 14.32 -32.97 -2.69
CA THR A 282 14.64 -34.22 -3.37
C THR A 282 16.07 -34.64 -3.06
N CYS A 283 16.28 -35.95 -3.00
CA CYS A 283 17.55 -36.58 -2.73
C CYS A 283 17.94 -37.43 -3.94
N PRO A 284 18.71 -36.88 -4.90
CA PRO A 284 19.04 -37.59 -6.14
C PRO A 284 19.91 -38.82 -5.88
N GLN A 285 19.78 -39.83 -6.74
CA GLN A 285 20.59 -41.05 -6.63
C GLN A 285 22.09 -40.73 -6.63
N GLY A 286 22.82 -41.28 -5.65
CA GLY A 286 24.27 -41.11 -5.52
C GLY A 286 24.71 -39.70 -5.13
N GLN A 287 23.79 -38.81 -4.74
CA GLN A 287 24.10 -37.46 -4.28
C GLN A 287 23.59 -37.22 -2.87
N ALA A 288 24.34 -36.40 -2.12
CA ALA A 288 23.87 -35.88 -0.85
C ALA A 288 22.74 -34.87 -1.09
N CYS A 289 21.87 -34.73 -0.10
CA CYS A 289 20.85 -33.70 -0.03
C CYS A 289 20.78 -33.20 1.40
N SER A 290 20.26 -31.99 1.58
CA SER A 290 20.13 -31.42 2.91
C SER A 290 18.91 -30.51 3.00
N THR A 291 18.29 -30.54 4.16
CA THR A 291 17.29 -29.58 4.60
C THR A 291 17.86 -28.77 5.77
N SER A 292 17.34 -27.58 5.98
CA SER A 292 17.61 -26.84 7.20
C SER A 292 16.38 -26.02 7.59
N LEU A 293 16.01 -26.08 8.86
CA LEU A 293 15.08 -25.17 9.50
C LEU A 293 15.79 -24.39 10.59
N SER A 294 15.31 -23.19 10.86
CA SER A 294 15.86 -22.33 11.89
C SER A 294 14.74 -21.65 12.65
N THR A 295 14.95 -21.42 13.93
CA THR A 295 14.07 -20.66 14.81
C THR A 295 14.80 -19.38 15.25
N SER A 296 14.26 -18.67 16.24
CA SER A 296 14.94 -17.52 16.82
C SER A 296 16.12 -17.88 17.74
N VAL A 297 16.32 -19.16 18.06
CA VAL A 297 17.34 -19.61 19.01
C VAL A 297 18.27 -20.68 18.44
N SER A 298 17.97 -21.22 17.26
CA SER A 298 18.74 -22.33 16.73
C SER A 298 18.56 -22.58 15.24
N THR A 299 19.47 -23.37 14.66
CA THR A 299 19.40 -23.92 13.31
C THR A 299 19.59 -25.42 13.37
N PHE A 300 18.60 -26.18 12.91
CA PHE A 300 18.69 -27.62 12.70
C PHE A 300 18.93 -27.87 11.20
N GLN A 301 19.94 -28.67 10.88
CA GLN A 301 20.24 -29.05 9.51
C GLN A 301 20.40 -30.56 9.45
N VAL A 302 19.68 -31.20 8.53
CA VAL A 302 19.84 -32.64 8.26
C VAL A 302 20.47 -32.80 6.89
N THR A 303 21.59 -33.50 6.84
CA THR A 303 22.24 -33.90 5.59
C THR A 303 22.13 -35.41 5.44
N ALA A 304 21.42 -35.86 4.41
CA ALA A 304 21.43 -37.27 4.02
C ALA A 304 22.54 -37.51 2.99
N ASN A 305 23.45 -38.43 3.31
CA ASN A 305 24.61 -38.76 2.49
C ASN A 305 24.20 -39.43 1.16
N PRO A 306 25.13 -39.54 0.19
CA PRO A 306 24.88 -40.21 -1.08
C PRO A 306 24.28 -41.62 -0.92
N GLY A 307 23.18 -41.89 -1.62
CA GLY A 307 22.50 -43.19 -1.59
C GLY A 307 21.36 -43.30 -2.60
N PRO A 308 20.37 -44.20 -2.41
CA PRO A 308 19.22 -44.36 -3.31
C PRO A 308 18.43 -43.06 -3.51
N ALA A 309 17.71 -42.92 -4.63
CA ALA A 309 16.88 -41.72 -4.87
C ALA A 309 15.69 -41.63 -3.91
N GLY A 310 15.43 -40.46 -3.34
CA GLY A 310 14.39 -40.25 -2.34
C GLY A 310 14.03 -38.78 -2.10
N THR A 311 13.46 -38.51 -0.93
CA THR A 311 13.11 -37.17 -0.43
C THR A 311 13.47 -37.08 1.03
N LEU A 312 13.98 -35.94 1.45
CA LEU A 312 14.23 -35.59 2.84
C LEU A 312 13.29 -34.45 3.22
N SER A 313 12.46 -34.66 4.23
CA SER A 313 11.60 -33.63 4.82
C SER A 313 12.08 -33.32 6.22
N GLU A 314 12.00 -32.07 6.63
CA GLU A 314 12.35 -31.63 7.98
C GLU A 314 11.24 -30.72 8.48
N SER A 315 10.98 -30.78 9.77
CA SER A 315 9.89 -30.07 10.43
C SER A 315 10.33 -29.52 11.78
N VAL A 316 9.69 -28.43 12.21
CA VAL A 316 9.89 -27.78 13.50
C VAL A 316 8.55 -27.54 14.18
N ASP A 317 8.46 -27.83 15.47
CA ASP A 317 7.26 -27.67 16.30
C ASP A 317 5.99 -28.31 15.72
N VAL A 318 6.15 -29.46 15.05
CA VAL A 318 5.05 -30.25 14.52
C VAL A 318 4.74 -31.40 15.48
N GLY A 319 3.48 -31.50 15.90
CA GLY A 319 3.01 -32.58 16.76
C GLY A 319 3.16 -32.29 18.25
N THR A 320 3.51 -33.29 19.06
CA THR A 320 3.75 -33.12 20.50
C THR A 320 5.21 -32.77 20.79
N PRO A 321 5.51 -31.90 21.77
CA PRO A 321 6.89 -31.59 22.14
C PRO A 321 7.70 -32.84 22.52
N LEU A 322 8.91 -32.96 21.99
CA LEU A 322 9.88 -33.99 22.40
C LEU A 322 10.54 -33.55 23.71
N MET A 323 10.43 -34.37 24.77
CA MET A 323 10.93 -34.03 26.10
C MET A 323 11.70 -35.21 26.71
N CYS A 324 12.97 -35.00 27.06
CA CYS A 324 13.75 -35.99 27.81
C CYS A 324 13.59 -35.80 29.32
N ALA A 325 13.33 -36.90 30.03
CA ALA A 325 13.08 -36.86 31.47
C ALA A 325 14.30 -36.34 32.24
N GLY A 326 14.09 -35.37 33.14
CA GLY A 326 15.15 -34.80 33.98
C GLY A 326 15.95 -33.67 33.33
N TYR A 327 15.65 -33.30 32.08
CA TYR A 327 16.38 -32.27 31.35
C TYR A 327 15.50 -31.06 31.05
N ALA A 328 16.09 -29.86 31.20
CA ALA A 328 15.46 -28.61 30.85
C ALA A 328 15.98 -28.15 29.49
N ALA A 329 15.08 -28.17 28.52
CA ALA A 329 15.21 -27.63 27.17
C ALA A 329 16.03 -26.33 27.12
N ARG A 330 17.11 -26.29 26.32
CA ARG A 330 17.82 -25.04 26.02
C ARG A 330 17.17 -24.32 24.85
N ASP A 331 16.87 -25.09 23.81
CA ASP A 331 15.96 -24.69 22.76
C ASP A 331 14.55 -25.11 23.16
N PRO A 332 13.52 -24.25 23.24
CA PRO A 332 12.16 -24.69 23.51
C PRO A 332 11.48 -25.38 22.30
N ASN A 333 12.12 -25.35 21.13
CA ASN A 333 11.61 -25.94 19.90
C ASN A 333 12.05 -27.41 19.74
N TRP A 334 11.25 -28.20 19.03
CA TRP A 334 11.63 -29.58 18.68
C TRP A 334 11.62 -29.77 17.17
N PHE A 335 12.54 -30.61 16.69
CA PHE A 335 12.72 -30.88 15.28
C PHE A 335 12.42 -32.35 14.97
N GLY A 336 11.91 -32.60 13.78
CA GLY A 336 11.71 -33.96 13.25
C GLY A 336 12.03 -33.97 11.78
N PHE A 337 12.61 -35.05 11.27
CA PHE A 337 12.89 -35.17 9.84
C PHE A 337 12.55 -36.56 9.35
N VAL A 338 12.14 -36.66 8.08
CA VAL A 338 11.65 -37.87 7.42
C VAL A 338 12.40 -38.13 6.12
N GLU A 339 13.01 -39.31 5.96
CA GLU A 339 13.64 -39.72 4.70
C GLU A 339 12.94 -40.93 4.06
N SER A 340 12.46 -40.76 2.82
CA SER A 340 11.65 -41.79 2.15
C SER A 340 12.40 -43.07 1.75
N THR A 341 13.73 -43.12 1.88
CA THR A 341 14.53 -44.29 1.44
C THR A 341 15.14 -45.11 2.56
N GLY A 342 15.16 -44.63 3.81
CA GLY A 342 15.74 -45.28 5.00
C GLY A 342 17.23 -45.66 4.93
N ASN A 343 17.81 -45.75 3.74
CA ASN A 343 19.10 -46.39 3.42
C ASN A 343 20.25 -45.41 3.23
N ARG A 344 20.10 -44.16 3.65
CA ARG A 344 21.21 -43.20 3.71
C ARG A 344 21.59 -42.99 5.17
N SER A 345 22.87 -42.73 5.41
CA SER A 345 23.31 -42.19 6.69
C SER A 345 23.01 -40.70 6.72
N LYS A 346 22.67 -40.21 7.91
CA LYS A 346 22.25 -38.84 8.14
C LYS A 346 23.23 -38.18 9.11
N LEU A 347 23.59 -36.95 8.81
CA LEU A 347 24.35 -36.08 9.67
C LEU A 347 23.47 -34.91 10.06
N ILE A 348 23.20 -34.78 11.36
CA ILE A 348 22.52 -33.62 11.90
C ILE A 348 23.61 -32.64 12.35
N THR A 349 23.49 -31.39 11.90
CA THR A 349 24.23 -30.26 12.45
C THR A 349 23.22 -29.34 13.12
N TYR A 350 23.29 -29.25 14.44
CA TYR A 350 22.38 -28.44 15.25
C TYR A 350 23.17 -27.30 15.89
N THR A 351 22.90 -26.07 15.47
CA THR A 351 23.53 -24.87 16.01
C THR A 351 22.57 -24.20 17.00
N LEU A 352 23.00 -24.06 18.25
CA LEU A 352 22.31 -23.32 19.30
C LEU A 352 22.92 -21.92 19.42
N ASP A 353 22.09 -20.89 19.27
CA ASP A 353 22.53 -19.51 19.30
C ASP A 353 22.85 -19.04 20.72
N ASN A 354 23.91 -18.24 20.87
CA ASN A 354 24.32 -17.62 22.13
C ASN A 354 24.44 -18.61 23.32
N THR A 355 24.75 -19.87 23.02
CA THR A 355 24.82 -20.96 23.99
C THR A 355 26.26 -21.45 24.12
N ARG A 356 26.70 -21.75 25.35
CA ARG A 356 28.02 -22.35 25.62
C ARG A 356 27.94 -23.88 25.62
N PRO A 357 28.97 -24.60 25.14
CA PRO A 357 28.93 -26.07 25.04
C PRO A 357 28.82 -26.83 26.37
N ALA A 358 29.27 -26.22 27.46
CA ALA A 358 29.34 -26.90 28.75
C ALA A 358 27.94 -27.24 29.28
N GLY A 359 27.69 -28.54 29.48
CA GLY A 359 26.38 -29.05 29.94
C GLY A 359 25.30 -29.07 28.87
N VAL A 360 25.66 -28.91 27.59
CA VAL A 360 24.76 -29.20 26.47
C VAL A 360 24.78 -30.71 26.22
N GLU A 361 23.59 -31.28 26.13
CA GLU A 361 23.32 -32.68 25.78
C GLU A 361 22.33 -32.69 24.60
N PHE A 362 21.98 -33.85 24.08
CA PHE A 362 21.08 -33.94 22.92
C PHE A 362 19.95 -34.91 23.21
N CYS A 363 18.72 -34.39 23.33
CA CYS A 363 17.53 -35.21 23.47
C CYS A 363 17.10 -35.75 22.11
N PHE A 364 16.88 -37.05 22.04
CA PHE A 364 16.58 -37.75 20.81
C PHE A 364 15.36 -38.65 20.99
N GLY A 365 14.55 -38.73 19.95
CA GLY A 365 13.42 -39.63 19.84
C GLY A 365 13.56 -40.47 18.59
N ALA A 366 13.28 -41.77 18.67
CA ALA A 366 13.29 -42.65 17.51
C ALA A 366 12.25 -43.76 17.66
N PRO A 367 11.74 -44.33 16.55
CA PRO A 367 10.85 -45.49 16.61
C PRO A 367 11.63 -46.81 16.82
N TYR A 368 12.96 -46.75 16.97
CA TYR A 368 13.86 -47.86 17.29
C TYR A 368 14.62 -47.59 18.58
N GLU A 369 15.08 -48.66 19.23
CA GLU A 369 15.92 -48.58 20.43
C GLU A 369 17.28 -47.95 20.09
N PHE A 370 17.82 -47.13 20.99
CA PHE A 370 19.15 -46.57 20.88
C PHE A 370 19.79 -46.44 22.27
N GLU A 371 21.11 -46.33 22.30
CA GLU A 371 21.89 -46.28 23.54
C GLU A 371 21.84 -44.90 24.21
N THR A 372 21.69 -44.89 25.54
CA THR A 372 21.71 -43.68 26.39
C THR A 372 22.87 -43.74 27.40
N PRO A 373 23.25 -42.60 28.01
CA PRO A 373 24.33 -42.59 29.01
C PRO A 373 24.14 -43.60 30.15
N GLY A 374 25.14 -44.45 30.36
CA GLY A 374 25.13 -45.50 31.38
C GLY A 374 24.77 -46.91 30.91
N ASP A 375 24.94 -47.21 29.60
CA ASP A 375 24.72 -48.53 28.98
C ASP A 375 23.29 -49.05 29.15
N HIS A 376 22.32 -48.19 28.91
CA HIS A 376 20.90 -48.55 28.93
C HIS A 376 20.21 -48.14 27.62
N PRO A 377 19.33 -49.00 27.06
CA PRO A 377 18.48 -48.58 25.96
C PRO A 377 17.60 -47.43 26.43
N ALA A 378 17.33 -46.50 25.52
CA ALA A 378 16.43 -45.38 25.77
C ALA A 378 15.08 -45.89 26.30
N PRO A 379 14.48 -45.22 27.31
CA PRO A 379 13.19 -45.65 27.83
C PRO A 379 12.09 -45.45 26.77
N PRO A 380 11.01 -46.25 26.82
CA PRO A 380 9.83 -46.02 26.00
C PRO A 380 9.25 -44.62 26.22
N GLY A 381 8.84 -43.97 25.14
CA GLY A 381 8.27 -42.62 25.14
C GLY A 381 7.25 -42.41 24.03
N THR A 382 6.69 -41.21 23.97
CA THR A 382 5.80 -40.77 22.89
C THR A 382 6.55 -39.85 21.96
N LEU A 383 6.54 -40.18 20.67
CA LEU A 383 7.19 -39.42 19.62
C LEU A 383 6.29 -38.24 19.20
N PRO A 384 6.84 -37.17 18.61
CA PRO A 384 6.07 -36.00 18.21
C PRO A 384 4.87 -36.27 17.29
N ASP A 385 4.91 -37.33 16.47
CA ASP A 385 3.77 -37.75 15.65
C ASP A 385 2.64 -38.46 16.44
N GLY A 386 2.81 -38.63 17.76
CA GLY A 386 1.89 -39.30 18.66
C GLY A 386 2.07 -40.82 18.74
N THR A 387 3.03 -41.39 18.00
CA THR A 387 3.31 -42.83 18.04
C THR A 387 4.19 -43.20 19.24
N SER A 388 4.17 -44.48 19.61
CA SER A 388 5.10 -45.01 20.61
C SER A 388 6.49 -45.19 20.00
N GLY A 389 7.52 -44.86 20.77
CA GLY A 389 8.91 -45.08 20.41
C GLY A 389 9.81 -45.02 21.65
N PHE A 390 11.03 -44.54 21.46
CA PHE A 390 12.03 -44.40 22.52
C PHE A 390 12.51 -42.95 22.57
N VAL A 391 12.65 -42.41 23.78
CA VAL A 391 13.03 -41.00 23.99
C VAL A 391 14.06 -40.93 25.12
N GLY A 392 15.21 -40.33 24.84
CA GLY A 392 16.35 -40.30 25.76
C GLY A 392 17.47 -39.41 25.26
N LEU A 393 18.47 -39.18 26.11
CA LEU A 393 19.67 -38.47 25.69
C LEU A 393 20.57 -39.37 24.85
N LEU A 394 21.11 -38.83 23.75
CA LEU A 394 22.15 -39.53 23.00
C LEU A 394 23.50 -39.44 23.68
N GLU A 395 24.17 -40.58 23.76
CA GLU A 395 25.55 -40.69 24.23
C GLU A 395 26.57 -40.25 23.14
N ARG A 396 27.79 -39.94 23.57
CA ARG A 396 28.90 -39.60 22.68
C ARG A 396 29.38 -40.82 21.91
N CYS A 397 29.69 -40.64 20.62
CA CYS A 397 30.21 -41.74 19.80
C CYS A 397 31.53 -42.33 20.33
N GLU A 398 32.36 -41.51 21.00
CA GLU A 398 33.66 -41.92 21.56
C GLU A 398 33.54 -42.78 22.84
N SER A 399 32.37 -42.84 23.46
CA SER A 399 32.10 -43.66 24.63
C SER A 399 32.06 -45.16 24.30
N PHE A 400 31.97 -45.51 23.01
CA PHE A 400 31.82 -46.88 22.52
C PHE A 400 33.06 -47.36 21.76
N SER A 401 33.42 -48.64 21.90
CA SER A 401 34.48 -49.26 21.10
C SER A 401 34.11 -49.41 19.62
N GLU A 402 32.81 -49.53 19.35
CA GLU A 402 32.22 -49.53 18.02
C GLU A 402 31.00 -48.57 18.07
N PRO A 403 30.93 -47.55 17.19
CA PRO A 403 29.93 -46.49 17.34
C PRO A 403 28.52 -47.05 17.15
N PRO A 404 27.56 -46.67 18.01
CA PRO A 404 26.17 -47.11 17.88
C PRO A 404 25.48 -46.47 16.67
N GLU A 405 24.29 -46.98 16.35
CA GLU A 405 23.51 -46.58 15.17
C GLU A 405 23.15 -45.08 15.16
N ALA A 406 23.02 -44.45 16.33
CA ALA A 406 22.90 -43.02 16.50
C ALA A 406 23.73 -42.54 17.69
N CYS A 407 24.52 -41.46 17.53
CA CYS A 407 25.31 -40.88 18.61
C CYS A 407 25.75 -39.44 18.32
N VAL A 408 26.07 -38.71 19.40
CA VAL A 408 26.66 -37.36 19.32
C VAL A 408 28.14 -37.46 18.95
N GLN A 409 28.50 -37.00 17.75
CA GLN A 409 29.88 -36.96 17.28
C GLN A 409 30.69 -35.85 17.96
N SER A 410 30.10 -34.68 18.14
CA SER A 410 30.79 -33.53 18.72
C SER A 410 29.80 -32.52 19.32
N ILE A 411 30.27 -31.76 20.30
CA ILE A 411 29.60 -30.54 20.80
C ILE A 411 30.72 -29.52 20.99
N VAL A 412 30.74 -28.51 20.14
CA VAL A 412 31.86 -27.56 20.05
C VAL A 412 31.35 -26.13 20.05
N ALA A 413 32.19 -25.19 20.51
CA ALA A 413 31.88 -23.76 20.40
C ALA A 413 32.14 -23.29 18.96
N ASP A 414 31.25 -22.45 18.44
CA ASP A 414 31.43 -21.68 17.22
C ASP A 414 31.10 -20.21 17.50
N GLY A 415 32.13 -19.42 17.82
CA GLY A 415 31.94 -18.05 18.29
C GLY A 415 31.05 -17.99 19.55
N PRO A 416 29.92 -17.25 19.53
CA PRO A 416 28.96 -17.23 20.65
C PRO A 416 28.04 -18.46 20.71
N ASN A 417 28.07 -19.33 19.69
CA ASN A 417 27.14 -20.42 19.50
C ASN A 417 27.73 -21.77 19.92
N THR A 418 26.87 -22.78 20.07
CA THR A 418 27.27 -24.19 20.23
C THR A 418 26.78 -24.99 19.03
N VAL A 419 27.65 -25.79 18.43
CA VAL A 419 27.30 -26.71 17.35
C VAL A 419 27.36 -28.15 17.88
N VAL A 420 26.25 -28.86 17.79
CA VAL A 420 26.11 -30.28 18.07
C VAL A 420 26.05 -31.04 16.75
N THR A 421 26.92 -32.02 16.56
CA THR A 421 26.89 -32.91 15.40
C THR A 421 26.44 -34.30 15.82
N VAL A 422 25.39 -34.82 15.19
CA VAL A 422 24.85 -36.17 15.46
C VAL A 422 24.93 -36.99 14.19
N ARG A 423 25.46 -38.21 14.29
CA ARG A 423 25.47 -39.19 13.21
C ARG A 423 24.36 -40.20 13.44
N ILE A 424 23.67 -40.55 12.36
CA ILE A 424 22.65 -41.60 12.33
C ILE A 424 22.94 -42.50 11.12
N ASP A 425 22.98 -43.80 11.35
CA ASP A 425 23.30 -44.77 10.32
C ASP A 425 22.14 -45.04 9.35
N ALA A 426 22.50 -45.73 8.26
CA ALA A 426 21.57 -46.16 7.23
C ALA A 426 20.82 -47.43 7.67
N GLY A 427 19.64 -47.64 7.10
CA GLY A 427 18.84 -48.85 7.31
C GLY A 427 17.95 -48.83 8.54
N LEU A 428 17.93 -47.73 9.29
CA LEU A 428 17.11 -47.59 10.50
C LEU A 428 15.64 -47.33 10.14
N PRO A 429 14.69 -48.00 10.80
CA PRO A 429 13.27 -47.87 10.51
C PRO A 429 12.75 -46.52 10.99
N GLY A 430 11.90 -45.88 10.19
CA GLY A 430 11.33 -44.58 10.52
C GLY A 430 12.39 -43.53 10.82
N ASP A 431 11.95 -42.46 11.45
CA ASP A 431 12.54 -41.17 11.23
C ASP A 431 12.65 -40.43 12.56
N PRO A 432 13.85 -40.04 12.99
CA PRO A 432 14.02 -39.61 14.36
C PRO A 432 13.75 -38.11 14.56
N TRP A 433 13.55 -37.77 15.82
CA TRP A 433 13.30 -36.43 16.32
C TRP A 433 14.46 -35.97 17.20
N GLY A 434 14.77 -34.68 17.17
CA GLY A 434 15.84 -34.07 17.96
C GLY A 434 15.35 -32.84 18.72
N HIS A 435 15.87 -32.66 19.93
CA HIS A 435 15.65 -31.49 20.77
C HIS A 435 16.93 -31.17 21.56
N GLY A 436 17.32 -29.89 21.61
CA GLY A 436 18.59 -29.40 22.19
C GLY A 436 18.52 -29.05 23.68
#